data_AF-A0A3A9ASG9-F1
#
_entry.id   AF-A0A3A9ASG9-F1
#
_cell.length_a   1.000
_cell.length_b   1.000
_cell.length_c   1.000
_cell.angle_alpha   90.00
_cell.angle_beta   90.00
_cell.angle_gamma   90.00
#
_symmetry.space_group_name_H-M   'P 1'
#
loop_
_entity.id
_entity.type
_entity.pdbx_description
1 polymer ?
#
loop_
_entity_poly.entity_id
_entity_poly.type
_entity_poly.pdbx_seq_one_letter_code
_entity_poly.pdbx_strand_id
1 'polypeptide(L)'
;MKRVKGKEWDVAESTLISKINQERRLMYYFEALNGMQTFIRFSPEWFTYIQKNQEIIRGWLQYNIIIYLQKRNPSVPGIADKLYPPKERKLEKVKKYWKLLLAIYPICEIYGNVQLSEDNISIDHFVPWSYVAHDEFWNLHPTTRSINSSKSNSLPDWNIYFPQLAKLEFLSYETMWKYDALHGEFEKCATEHLNDNSVRRKIYREGQDFTQFCGALEDILQPVYQSARNCGFENWIYKKVKDDNESNNILL
;
A
#
# COMPACT_ATOMS: atom_id res chain seq x y z
N MET A 1 -18.40 -20.18 34.19
CA MET A 1 -19.41 -19.79 35.19
C MET A 1 -20.43 -20.90 35.34
N LYS A 2 -20.55 -21.46 36.54
CA LYS A 2 -21.58 -22.48 36.84
C LYS A 2 -22.79 -21.88 37.54
N ARG A 3 -22.65 -20.68 38.15
CA ARG A 3 -23.63 -20.07 39.07
C ARG A 3 -24.34 -18.81 38.56
N VAL A 4 -24.10 -18.41 37.31
CA VAL A 4 -24.76 -17.24 36.69
C VAL A 4 -25.19 -17.60 35.27
N LYS A 5 -26.48 -17.87 35.05
CA LYS A 5 -27.05 -18.19 33.72
C LYS A 5 -28.47 -17.61 33.54
N GLY A 6 -28.82 -17.23 32.31
CA GLY A 6 -30.19 -16.87 31.93
C GLY A 6 -30.75 -15.67 32.69
N LYS A 7 -31.92 -15.81 33.33
CA LYS A 7 -32.59 -14.73 34.09
C LYS A 7 -31.83 -14.25 35.32
N GLU A 8 -30.75 -14.93 35.72
CA GLU A 8 -29.90 -14.49 36.84
C GLU A 8 -29.06 -13.24 36.52
N TRP A 9 -29.01 -12.84 35.24
CA TRP A 9 -28.41 -11.59 34.78
C TRP A 9 -29.33 -10.37 34.98
N ASP A 10 -30.65 -10.57 35.16
CA ASP A 10 -31.65 -9.50 35.38
C ASP A 10 -31.75 -9.11 36.86
N VAL A 11 -30.63 -8.68 37.45
CA VAL A 11 -30.55 -8.16 38.82
C VAL A 11 -29.72 -6.88 38.85
N ALA A 12 -29.81 -6.11 39.94
CA ALA A 12 -28.97 -4.92 40.12
C ALA A 12 -27.47 -5.26 39.98
N GLU A 13 -26.71 -4.39 39.32
CA GLU A 13 -25.29 -4.60 38.98
C GLU A 13 -24.42 -5.00 40.19
N SER A 14 -24.68 -4.39 41.35
CA SER A 14 -24.00 -4.69 42.62
C SER A 14 -24.22 -6.13 43.06
N THR A 15 -25.42 -6.66 42.85
CA THR A 15 -25.79 -8.05 43.17
C THR A 15 -25.15 -9.01 42.17
N LEU A 16 -25.13 -8.65 40.89
CA LEU A 16 -24.49 -9.44 39.85
C LEU A 16 -22.99 -9.56 40.10
N ILE A 17 -22.30 -8.46 40.37
CA ILE A 17 -20.86 -8.45 40.66
C ILE A 17 -20.53 -9.28 41.91
N SER A 18 -21.32 -9.14 42.98
CA SER A 18 -21.13 -9.96 44.19
C SER A 18 -21.19 -11.45 43.87
N LYS A 19 -22.15 -11.87 43.03
CA LYS A 19 -22.27 -13.26 42.56
C LYS A 19 -21.09 -13.68 41.67
N ILE A 20 -20.67 -12.83 40.73
CA ILE A 20 -19.53 -13.09 39.85
C ILE A 20 -18.27 -13.29 40.68
N ASN A 21 -18.00 -12.41 41.65
CA ASN A 21 -16.80 -12.47 42.49
C ASN A 21 -16.72 -13.71 43.39
N GLN A 22 -17.82 -14.46 43.58
CA GLN A 22 -17.82 -15.74 44.30
C GLN A 22 -17.35 -16.92 43.43
N GLU A 23 -17.31 -16.75 42.10
CA GLU A 23 -16.75 -17.76 41.20
C GLU A 23 -15.23 -17.84 41.38
N ARG A 24 -14.67 -19.05 41.29
CA ARG A 24 -13.23 -19.26 41.48
C ARG A 24 -12.49 -19.22 40.15
N ARG A 25 -11.22 -18.81 40.21
CA ARG A 25 -10.26 -18.82 39.08
C ARG A 25 -10.66 -17.92 37.92
N LEU A 26 -11.37 -16.82 38.21
CA LEU A 26 -11.63 -15.79 37.22
C LEU A 26 -10.33 -15.06 36.85
N MET A 27 -10.31 -14.48 35.64
CA MET A 27 -9.18 -13.69 35.15
C MET A 27 -8.99 -12.41 35.98
N TYR A 28 -10.09 -11.78 36.35
CA TYR A 28 -10.14 -10.61 37.21
C TYR A 28 -11.39 -10.67 38.10
N TYR A 29 -11.36 -9.88 39.16
CA TYR A 29 -12.47 -9.63 40.08
C TYR A 29 -12.75 -8.13 40.14
N PHE A 30 -13.99 -7.74 40.39
CA PHE A 30 -14.33 -6.34 40.62
C PHE A 30 -13.97 -5.95 42.07
N GLU A 31 -13.26 -4.85 42.25
CA GLU A 31 -12.95 -4.31 43.59
C GLU A 31 -13.89 -3.18 43.99
N ALA A 32 -14.27 -2.32 43.05
CA ALA A 32 -15.23 -1.26 43.26
C ALA A 32 -16.06 -1.04 41.99
N LEU A 33 -17.37 -0.84 42.14
CA LEU A 33 -18.29 -0.50 41.07
C LEU A 33 -18.62 1.00 41.17
N ASN A 34 -18.26 1.77 40.15
CA ASN A 34 -18.60 3.19 40.09
C ASN A 34 -18.62 3.72 38.65
N GLY A 35 -19.50 3.19 37.80
CA GLY A 35 -19.57 3.57 36.39
C GLY A 35 -18.22 3.45 35.69
N MET A 36 -17.72 4.55 35.10
CA MET A 36 -16.39 4.59 34.46
C MET A 36 -15.21 4.48 35.43
N GLN A 37 -15.43 4.67 36.74
CA GLN A 37 -14.43 4.51 37.81
C GLN A 37 -14.48 3.11 38.43
N THR A 38 -14.99 2.11 37.70
CA THR A 38 -15.01 0.73 38.17
C THR A 38 -13.58 0.18 38.18
N PHE A 39 -13.16 -0.35 39.32
CA PHE A 39 -11.84 -0.96 39.49
C PHE A 39 -11.95 -2.47 39.43
N ILE A 40 -11.05 -3.09 38.67
CA ILE A 40 -10.87 -4.53 38.62
C ILE A 40 -9.47 -4.89 39.11
N ARG A 41 -9.35 -6.04 39.77
CA ARG A 41 -8.07 -6.64 40.12
C ARG A 41 -7.90 -7.94 39.37
N PHE A 42 -6.77 -8.05 38.67
CA PHE A 42 -6.38 -9.29 38.01
C PHE A 42 -5.92 -10.33 39.02
N SER A 43 -6.26 -11.59 38.75
CA SER A 43 -5.65 -12.71 39.46
C SER A 43 -4.17 -12.79 39.11
N PRO A 44 -3.25 -12.93 40.10
CA PRO A 44 -1.81 -12.96 39.84
C PRO A 44 -1.39 -14.01 38.80
N GLU A 45 -1.98 -15.21 38.85
CA GLU A 45 -1.67 -16.31 37.93
C GLU A 45 -2.06 -15.97 36.50
N TRP A 46 -3.22 -15.33 36.32
CA TRP A 46 -3.68 -14.85 35.02
C TRP A 46 -2.85 -13.68 34.52
N PHE A 47 -2.44 -12.77 35.39
CA PHE A 47 -1.54 -11.68 35.04
C PHE A 47 -0.21 -12.21 34.52
N THR A 48 0.42 -13.15 35.24
CA THR A 48 1.66 -13.82 34.80
C THR A 48 1.45 -14.55 33.48
N TYR A 49 0.33 -15.25 33.30
CA TYR A 49 0.01 -15.93 32.05
C TYR A 49 -0.12 -14.96 30.88
N ILE A 50 -0.88 -13.88 31.04
CA ILE A 50 -1.08 -12.86 30.00
C ILE A 50 0.26 -12.21 29.65
N GLN A 51 1.06 -11.84 30.66
CA GLN A 51 2.38 -11.24 30.43
C GLN A 51 3.31 -12.19 29.68
N LYS A 52 3.35 -13.47 30.06
CA LYS A 52 4.16 -14.49 29.39
C LYS A 52 3.73 -14.71 27.93
N ASN A 53 2.44 -14.61 27.64
CA ASN A 53 1.86 -14.86 26.31
C ASN A 53 1.46 -13.58 25.56
N GLN A 54 1.95 -12.42 25.99
CA GLN A 54 1.46 -11.13 25.51
C GLN A 54 1.62 -10.94 24.00
N GLU A 55 2.67 -11.50 23.39
CA GLU A 55 2.92 -11.38 21.95
C GLU A 55 1.88 -12.14 21.14
N ILE A 56 1.42 -13.31 21.62
CA ILE A 56 0.33 -14.08 20.99
C ILE A 56 -0.98 -13.30 21.09
N ILE A 57 -1.27 -12.74 22.26
CA ILE A 57 -2.50 -11.96 22.51
C ILE A 57 -2.50 -10.70 21.64
N ARG A 58 -1.36 -9.99 21.55
CA ARG A 58 -1.19 -8.82 20.67
C ARG A 58 -1.39 -9.18 19.21
N GLY A 59 -0.76 -10.26 18.73
CA GLY A 59 -0.94 -10.75 17.36
C GLY A 59 -2.40 -11.11 17.06
N TRP A 60 -3.10 -11.78 17.98
CA TRP A 60 -4.52 -12.10 17.83
C TRP A 60 -5.40 -10.85 17.78
N LEU A 61 -5.15 -9.85 18.63
CA LEU A 61 -5.87 -8.58 18.60
C LEU A 61 -5.64 -7.83 17.28
N GLN A 62 -4.38 -7.73 16.85
CA GLN A 62 -4.01 -7.10 15.57
C GLN A 62 -4.71 -7.78 14.39
N TYR A 63 -4.72 -9.12 14.34
CA TYR A 63 -5.41 -9.89 13.31
C TYR A 63 -6.91 -9.56 13.25
N ASN A 64 -7.59 -9.51 14.40
CA ASN A 64 -9.02 -9.18 14.43
C ASN A 64 -9.29 -7.72 14.02
N ILE A 65 -8.40 -6.79 14.37
CA ILE A 65 -8.47 -5.39 13.92
C ILE A 65 -8.31 -5.31 12.40
N ILE A 66 -7.34 -6.02 11.81
CA ILE A 66 -7.15 -6.10 10.35
C ILE A 66 -8.41 -6.63 9.67
N ILE A 67 -8.98 -7.74 10.16
CA ILE A 67 -10.23 -8.30 9.62
C ILE A 67 -11.38 -7.29 9.73
N TYR A 68 -11.53 -6.66 10.89
CA TYR A 68 -12.58 -5.67 11.11
C TYR A 68 -12.47 -4.52 10.11
N LEU A 69 -11.26 -3.97 9.92
CA LEU A 69 -11.01 -2.89 8.98
C LEU A 69 -11.22 -3.32 7.52
N GLN A 70 -10.80 -4.53 7.13
CA GLN A 70 -11.05 -5.08 5.80
C GLN A 70 -12.53 -5.24 5.49
N LYS A 71 -13.33 -5.71 6.46
CA LYS A 71 -14.79 -5.80 6.30
C LYS A 71 -15.45 -4.44 6.12
N ARG A 72 -14.90 -3.37 6.72
CA ARG A 72 -15.43 -2.01 6.60
C ARG A 72 -14.90 -1.27 5.36
N ASN A 73 -13.77 -1.68 4.81
CA ASN A 73 -13.10 -1.02 3.68
C ASN A 73 -12.73 -2.05 2.60
N PRO A 74 -13.70 -2.76 1.99
CA PRO A 74 -13.42 -3.86 1.07
C PRO A 74 -12.60 -3.43 -0.16
N SER A 75 -12.75 -2.18 -0.60
CA SER A 75 -12.06 -1.62 -1.78
C SER A 75 -10.65 -1.11 -1.48
N VAL A 76 -10.23 -1.12 -0.21
CA VAL A 76 -8.91 -0.64 0.20
C VAL A 76 -7.94 -1.82 0.25
N PRO A 77 -6.93 -1.87 -0.64
CA PRO A 77 -5.88 -2.88 -0.57
C PRO A 77 -4.92 -2.61 0.60
N GLY A 78 -4.18 -3.64 1.01
CA GLY A 78 -3.03 -3.48 1.91
C GLY A 78 -3.35 -2.96 3.31
N ILE A 79 -4.53 -3.28 3.89
CA ILE A 79 -4.93 -2.73 5.20
C ILE A 79 -3.95 -3.07 6.32
N ALA A 80 -3.33 -4.25 6.28
CA ALA A 80 -2.29 -4.62 7.23
C ALA A 80 -1.10 -3.65 7.15
N ASP A 81 -0.63 -3.34 5.93
CA ASP A 81 0.46 -2.40 5.68
C ASP A 81 0.06 -0.95 5.98
N LYS A 82 -1.23 -0.60 5.94
CA LYS A 82 -1.71 0.72 6.36
C LYS A 82 -1.74 0.92 7.87
N LEU A 83 -1.98 -0.14 8.64
CA LEU A 83 -1.94 -0.09 10.09
C LEU A 83 -0.51 0.11 10.61
N TYR A 84 0.45 -0.51 9.93
CA TYR A 84 1.87 -0.40 10.22
C TYR A 84 2.64 -0.13 8.92
N PRO A 85 2.62 1.12 8.42
CA PRO A 85 3.33 1.49 7.21
C PRO A 85 4.78 1.05 7.29
N PRO A 86 5.32 0.40 6.23
CA PRO A 86 6.74 0.13 6.13
C PRO A 86 7.53 1.40 6.45
N LYS A 87 8.52 1.29 7.33
CA LYS A 87 9.35 2.46 7.71
C LYS A 87 10.08 3.05 6.52
N GLU A 88 10.43 2.21 5.54
CA GLU A 88 11.18 2.59 4.35
C GLU A 88 10.60 1.86 3.13
N ARG A 89 10.55 2.56 1.99
CA ARG A 89 10.22 1.97 0.68
C ARG A 89 11.44 1.25 0.13
N LYS A 90 11.25 0.07 -0.47
CA LYS A 90 12.36 -0.75 -0.98
C LYS A 90 12.50 -0.61 -2.50
N LEU A 91 12.92 0.56 -2.98
CA LEU A 91 12.91 0.85 -4.42
C LEU A 91 14.26 0.62 -5.13
N GLU A 92 15.32 0.22 -4.42
CA GLU A 92 16.66 0.11 -4.99
C GLU A 92 16.77 -0.90 -6.14
N LYS A 93 16.08 -2.04 -6.03
CA LYS A 93 16.04 -3.05 -7.10
C LYS A 93 15.32 -2.52 -8.34
N VAL A 94 14.17 -1.88 -8.14
CA VAL A 94 13.39 -1.25 -9.22
C VAL A 94 14.21 -0.15 -9.90
N LYS A 95 14.89 0.69 -9.11
CA LYS A 95 15.79 1.73 -9.62
C LYS A 95 16.93 1.14 -10.45
N LYS A 96 17.57 0.08 -9.98
CA LYS A 96 18.64 -0.62 -10.69
C LYS A 96 18.14 -1.20 -12.02
N TYR A 97 16.96 -1.83 -12.02
CA TYR A 97 16.31 -2.35 -13.23
C TYR A 97 16.11 -1.24 -14.28
N TRP A 98 15.51 -0.12 -13.89
CA TRP A 98 15.25 0.99 -14.82
C TRP A 98 16.54 1.67 -15.31
N LYS A 99 17.59 1.76 -14.48
CA LYS A 99 18.92 2.22 -14.95
C LYS A 99 19.51 1.31 -16.02
N LEU A 100 19.38 -0.01 -15.86
CA LEU A 100 19.86 -0.95 -16.86
C LEU A 100 19.09 -0.83 -18.17
N LEU A 101 17.78 -0.60 -18.11
CA LEU A 101 16.95 -0.36 -19.30
C LEU A 101 17.36 0.96 -20.01
N LEU A 102 17.66 2.02 -19.25
CA LEU A 102 18.12 3.32 -19.79
C LEU A 102 19.46 3.23 -20.54
N ALA A 103 20.34 2.31 -20.14
CA ALA A 103 21.59 2.05 -20.84
C ALA A 103 21.38 1.39 -22.22
N ILE A 104 20.20 0.80 -22.46
CA ILE A 104 19.85 0.11 -23.72
C ILE A 104 19.05 1.04 -24.64
N TYR A 105 18.09 1.79 -24.09
CA TYR A 105 17.18 2.64 -24.86
C TYR A 105 17.06 4.05 -24.26
N PRO A 106 16.97 5.10 -25.11
CA PRO A 106 16.57 6.42 -24.64
C PRO A 106 15.11 6.38 -24.22
N ILE A 107 14.85 6.64 -22.94
CA ILE A 107 13.51 6.64 -22.35
C ILE A 107 13.11 8.06 -22.00
N CYS A 108 11.91 8.46 -22.41
CA CYS A 108 11.24 9.64 -21.90
C CYS A 108 10.28 9.25 -20.77
N GLU A 109 10.23 10.05 -19.71
CA GLU A 109 9.24 9.84 -18.65
C GLU A 109 7.83 10.20 -19.10
N ILE A 110 6.83 9.62 -18.42
CA ILE A 110 5.46 9.55 -18.93
C ILE A 110 4.65 10.85 -18.81
N TYR A 111 5.11 11.82 -17.99
CA TYR A 111 4.32 13.00 -17.64
C TYR A 111 4.67 14.24 -18.46
N GLY A 112 5.96 14.57 -18.52
CA GLY A 112 6.51 15.73 -19.23
C GLY A 112 7.19 15.41 -20.55
N ASN A 113 7.27 14.12 -20.91
CA ASN A 113 8.02 13.61 -22.05
C ASN A 113 9.48 14.09 -22.05
N VAL A 114 10.08 14.16 -20.86
CA VAL A 114 11.49 14.54 -20.68
C VAL A 114 12.36 13.29 -20.76
N GLN A 115 13.42 13.34 -21.56
CA GLN A 115 14.38 12.24 -21.63
C GLN A 115 15.10 12.07 -20.28
N LEU A 116 15.12 10.84 -19.80
CA LEU A 116 15.79 10.46 -18.55
C LEU A 116 17.29 10.26 -18.79
N SER A 117 18.07 10.58 -17.76
CA SER A 117 19.49 10.21 -17.66
C SER A 117 19.70 9.26 -16.48
N GLU A 118 20.70 8.39 -16.55
CA GLU A 118 20.99 7.41 -15.49
C GLU A 118 21.26 8.05 -14.12
N ASP A 119 21.76 9.28 -14.11
CA ASP A 119 22.10 10.02 -12.90
C ASP A 119 20.90 10.71 -12.23
N ASN A 120 19.82 10.97 -12.99
CA ASN A 120 18.68 11.76 -12.54
C ASN A 120 17.35 11.01 -12.67
N ILE A 121 17.28 9.80 -12.10
CA ILE A 121 16.02 9.05 -12.01
C ILE A 121 15.47 9.01 -10.58
N SER A 122 14.16 9.14 -10.50
CA SER A 122 13.30 8.83 -9.36
C SER A 122 12.30 7.76 -9.80
N ILE A 123 11.80 6.97 -8.85
CA ILE A 123 10.72 6.01 -9.12
C ILE A 123 9.44 6.61 -8.55
N ASP A 124 8.41 6.72 -9.38
CA ASP A 124 7.08 7.18 -8.99
C ASP A 124 6.08 6.01 -8.97
N HIS A 125 5.08 6.14 -8.11
CA HIS A 125 3.93 5.25 -8.06
C HIS A 125 2.79 5.89 -8.87
N PHE A 126 2.31 5.24 -9.93
CA PHE A 126 1.22 5.79 -10.75
C PHE A 126 -0.03 6.07 -9.88
N VAL A 127 -0.50 5.06 -9.15
CA VAL A 127 -1.41 5.23 -8.01
C VAL A 127 -0.60 5.51 -6.75
N PRO A 128 -0.82 6.62 -6.02
CA PRO A 128 0.00 7.03 -4.89
C PRO A 128 0.22 5.94 -3.83
N TRP A 129 1.47 5.82 -3.35
CA TRP A 129 1.84 4.88 -2.29
C TRP A 129 1.02 5.07 -1.01
N SER A 130 0.65 6.30 -0.68
CA SER A 130 -0.23 6.60 0.46
C SER A 130 -1.61 5.92 0.35
N TYR A 131 -2.04 5.59 -0.87
CA TYR A 131 -3.23 4.77 -1.10
C TYR A 131 -2.91 3.27 -1.14
N VAL A 132 -1.90 2.83 -1.88
CA VAL A 132 -1.67 1.39 -2.12
C VAL A 132 -0.90 0.68 -1.00
N ALA A 133 -0.05 1.40 -0.27
CA ALA A 133 0.83 0.91 0.79
C ALA A 133 1.75 -0.27 0.38
N HIS A 134 2.01 -0.45 -0.92
CA HIS A 134 2.89 -1.47 -1.46
C HIS A 134 3.73 -0.94 -2.62
N ASP A 135 4.85 -1.62 -2.89
CA ASP A 135 5.78 -1.31 -3.98
C ASP A 135 5.64 -2.36 -5.09
N GLU A 136 4.44 -2.49 -5.65
CA GLU A 136 4.19 -3.47 -6.73
C GLU A 136 4.72 -2.93 -8.06
N PHE A 137 5.47 -3.74 -8.80
CA PHE A 137 6.26 -3.34 -9.97
C PHE A 137 5.39 -2.73 -11.07
N TRP A 138 4.20 -3.27 -11.31
CA TRP A 138 3.23 -2.75 -12.30
C TRP A 138 2.69 -1.35 -12.00
N ASN A 139 2.97 -0.81 -10.80
CA ASN A 139 2.61 0.55 -10.41
C ASN A 139 3.83 1.50 -10.38
N LEU A 140 5.04 1.01 -10.69
CA LEU A 140 6.31 1.71 -10.48
C LEU A 140 7.01 2.03 -11.80
N HIS A 141 7.23 3.30 -12.08
CA HIS A 141 7.85 3.75 -13.32
C HIS A 141 8.87 4.88 -13.05
N PRO A 142 9.86 5.08 -13.93
CA PRO A 142 10.88 6.08 -13.73
C PRO A 142 10.38 7.45 -14.17
N THR A 143 10.77 8.48 -13.41
CA THR A 143 10.55 9.89 -13.74
C THR A 143 11.68 10.73 -13.15
N THR A 144 11.60 12.05 -13.25
CA THR A 144 12.54 12.96 -12.60
C THR A 144 12.07 13.29 -11.18
N ARG A 145 13.00 13.66 -10.29
CA ARG A 145 12.65 14.10 -8.94
C ARG A 145 11.70 15.30 -8.91
N SER A 146 11.88 16.24 -9.84
CA SER A 146 11.05 17.44 -9.95
C SER A 146 9.59 17.09 -10.27
N ILE A 147 9.37 16.25 -11.29
CA ILE A 147 8.03 15.82 -11.71
C ILE A 147 7.36 14.96 -10.63
N ASN A 148 8.08 14.00 -10.05
CA ASN A 148 7.59 13.19 -8.93
C ASN A 148 7.12 14.06 -7.76
N SER A 149 7.91 15.08 -7.42
CA SER A 149 7.58 16.02 -6.33
C SER A 149 6.35 16.89 -6.67
N SER A 150 6.19 17.28 -7.94
CA SER A 150 5.01 18.02 -8.42
C SER A 150 3.73 17.18 -8.37
N LYS A 151 3.82 15.88 -8.67
CA LYS A 151 2.69 14.94 -8.56
C LYS A 151 2.31 14.67 -7.10
N SER A 152 3.30 14.49 -6.24
CA SER A 152 3.09 14.22 -4.80
C SER A 152 2.14 13.03 -4.59
N ASN A 153 1.11 13.18 -3.77
CA ASN A 153 0.07 12.18 -3.52
C ASN A 153 -1.14 12.30 -4.46
N SER A 154 -1.01 12.96 -5.61
CA SER A 154 -2.13 13.11 -6.55
C SER A 154 -2.20 11.95 -7.55
N LEU A 155 -3.39 11.71 -8.09
CA LEU A 155 -3.60 10.77 -9.19
C LEU A 155 -3.28 11.46 -10.52
N PRO A 156 -2.42 10.90 -11.37
CA PRO A 156 -2.22 11.42 -12.69
C PRO A 156 -3.50 11.23 -13.51
N ASP A 157 -3.85 12.18 -14.37
CA ASP A 157 -5.01 12.04 -15.25
C ASP A 157 -4.94 10.76 -16.09
N TRP A 158 -5.95 9.90 -15.91
CA TRP A 158 -5.97 8.57 -16.50
C TRP A 158 -5.83 8.61 -18.02
N ASN A 159 -6.66 9.41 -18.67
CA ASN A 159 -6.73 9.45 -20.13
C ASN A 159 -5.46 10.07 -20.74
N ILE A 160 -4.81 10.97 -19.99
CA ILE A 160 -3.60 11.64 -20.46
C ILE A 160 -2.36 10.79 -20.22
N TYR A 161 -2.26 10.00 -19.15
CA TYR A 161 -0.99 9.37 -18.73
C TYR A 161 -0.98 7.84 -18.72
N PHE A 162 -2.13 7.17 -18.62
CA PHE A 162 -2.17 5.71 -18.71
C PHE A 162 -1.64 5.19 -20.05
N PRO A 163 -1.97 5.78 -21.23
CA PRO A 163 -1.42 5.33 -22.51
C PRO A 163 0.12 5.40 -22.60
N GLN A 164 0.75 6.35 -21.92
CA GLN A 164 2.20 6.58 -21.88
C GLN A 164 2.85 5.59 -20.92
N LEU A 165 2.23 5.36 -19.76
CA LEU A 165 2.62 4.29 -18.86
C LEU A 165 2.59 2.95 -19.57
N ALA A 166 1.48 2.61 -20.25
CA ALA A 166 1.34 1.33 -20.95
C ALA A 166 2.41 1.13 -22.02
N LYS A 167 2.76 2.18 -22.78
CA LYS A 167 3.85 2.14 -23.77
C LYS A 167 5.22 1.94 -23.12
N LEU A 168 5.51 2.65 -22.02
CA LEU A 168 6.78 2.54 -21.30
C LEU A 168 6.94 1.15 -20.66
N GLU A 169 5.90 0.66 -20.01
CA GLU A 169 5.86 -0.67 -19.40
C GLU A 169 5.96 -1.78 -20.46
N PHE A 170 5.36 -1.59 -21.64
CA PHE A 170 5.50 -2.55 -22.74
C PHE A 170 6.91 -2.58 -23.32
N LEU A 171 7.57 -1.42 -23.50
CA LEU A 171 8.97 -1.34 -23.89
C LEU A 171 9.87 -2.08 -22.89
N SER A 172 9.63 -1.87 -21.60
CA SER A 172 10.31 -2.58 -20.50
C SER A 172 10.09 -4.09 -20.61
N TYR A 173 8.85 -4.53 -20.79
CA TYR A 173 8.46 -5.93 -20.97
C TYR A 173 9.13 -6.59 -22.20
N GLU A 174 9.14 -5.94 -23.37
CA GLU A 174 9.78 -6.50 -24.57
C GLU A 174 11.29 -6.61 -24.37
N THR A 175 11.90 -5.59 -23.77
CA THR A 175 13.34 -5.54 -23.58
C THR A 175 13.81 -6.59 -22.57
N MET A 176 13.06 -6.83 -21.49
CA MET A 176 13.43 -7.88 -20.52
C MET A 176 13.35 -9.29 -21.10
N TRP A 177 12.55 -9.54 -22.14
CA TRP A 177 12.55 -10.83 -22.85
C TRP A 177 13.66 -10.94 -23.89
N LYS A 178 14.19 -9.80 -24.37
CA LYS A 178 15.26 -9.76 -25.37
C LYS A 178 16.67 -9.83 -24.78
N TYR A 179 16.87 -9.38 -23.53
CA TYR A 179 18.19 -9.27 -22.91
C TYR A 179 18.27 -10.01 -21.57
N ASP A 180 19.03 -11.10 -21.50
CA ASP A 180 19.18 -11.95 -20.30
C ASP A 180 19.62 -11.19 -19.04
N ALA A 181 20.52 -10.21 -19.20
CA ALA A 181 20.99 -9.40 -18.08
C ALA A 181 19.84 -8.59 -17.44
N LEU A 182 18.96 -8.03 -18.29
CA LEU A 182 17.79 -7.29 -17.83
C LEU A 182 16.72 -8.22 -17.28
N HIS A 183 16.50 -9.38 -17.92
CA HIS A 183 15.63 -10.43 -17.41
C HIS A 183 16.02 -10.86 -15.99
N GLY A 184 17.32 -11.08 -15.76
CA GLY A 184 17.84 -11.47 -14.45
C GLY A 184 17.64 -10.40 -13.37
N GLU A 185 17.67 -9.11 -13.72
CA GLU A 185 17.33 -8.02 -12.79
C GLU A 185 15.82 -7.88 -12.57
N PHE A 186 14.99 -8.13 -13.60
CA PHE A 186 13.54 -8.22 -13.46
C PHE A 186 13.17 -9.32 -12.47
N GLU A 187 13.73 -10.53 -12.58
CA GLU A 187 13.44 -11.63 -11.66
C GLU A 187 13.79 -11.30 -10.21
N LYS A 188 14.89 -10.58 -9.99
CA LYS A 188 15.25 -10.07 -8.65
C LYS A 188 14.27 -9.04 -8.12
N CYS A 189 13.66 -8.23 -8.99
CA CYS A 189 12.60 -7.30 -8.62
C CYS A 189 11.30 -8.04 -8.32
N ALA A 190 10.93 -9.00 -9.18
CA ALA A 190 9.68 -9.75 -9.08
C ALA A 190 9.55 -10.52 -7.77
N THR A 191 10.64 -11.00 -7.18
CA THR A 191 10.61 -11.69 -5.89
C THR A 191 10.17 -10.80 -4.72
N GLU A 192 10.29 -9.48 -4.85
CA GLU A 192 9.88 -8.50 -3.81
C GLU A 192 8.69 -7.63 -4.23
N HIS A 193 8.51 -7.42 -5.53
CA HIS A 193 7.62 -6.42 -6.10
C HIS A 193 6.53 -7.00 -7.01
N LEU A 194 6.39 -8.33 -7.08
CA LEU A 194 5.26 -8.99 -7.76
C LEU A 194 4.70 -10.10 -6.85
N ASN A 195 3.90 -9.70 -5.86
CA ASN A 195 3.39 -10.64 -4.85
C ASN A 195 2.24 -11.53 -5.37
N ASP A 196 1.51 -11.06 -6.39
CA ASP A 196 0.43 -11.83 -7.01
C ASP A 196 0.91 -12.62 -8.25
N ASN A 197 0.99 -13.94 -8.10
CA ASN A 197 1.34 -14.86 -9.19
C ASN A 197 0.34 -14.85 -10.36
N SER A 198 -0.90 -14.41 -10.14
CA SER A 198 -1.87 -14.21 -11.21
C SER A 198 -1.49 -13.00 -12.07
N VAL A 199 -1.09 -11.88 -11.46
CA VAL A 199 -0.58 -10.68 -12.14
C VAL A 199 0.67 -11.04 -12.94
N ARG A 200 1.61 -11.76 -12.34
CA ARG A 200 2.84 -12.21 -13.03
C ARG A 200 2.53 -13.00 -14.30
N ARG A 201 1.60 -13.95 -14.24
CA ARG A 201 1.20 -14.77 -15.39
C ARG A 201 0.38 -14.00 -16.43
N LYS A 202 -0.34 -12.95 -16.01
CA LYS A 202 -1.20 -12.15 -16.88
C LYS A 202 -0.42 -11.08 -17.64
N ILE A 203 0.44 -10.32 -16.96
CA ILE A 203 1.19 -9.19 -17.55
C ILE A 203 2.54 -9.62 -18.12
N TYR A 204 3.27 -10.49 -17.42
CA TYR A 204 4.70 -10.73 -17.71
C TYR A 204 4.96 -12.10 -18.35
N ARG A 205 3.97 -12.71 -19.01
CA ARG A 205 4.18 -13.92 -19.83
C ARG A 205 4.77 -13.53 -21.18
N GLU A 206 5.80 -14.24 -21.63
CA GLU A 206 6.41 -14.07 -22.95
C GLU A 206 5.40 -14.20 -24.10
N GLY A 207 5.66 -13.48 -25.20
CA GLY A 207 4.89 -13.58 -26.44
C GLY A 207 3.58 -12.77 -26.48
N GLN A 208 3.34 -11.87 -25.52
CA GLN A 208 2.22 -10.93 -25.58
C GLN A 208 2.48 -9.77 -26.56
N ASP A 209 1.44 -9.37 -27.27
CA ASP A 209 1.41 -8.12 -28.02
C ASP A 209 1.01 -6.91 -27.14
N PHE A 210 1.16 -5.71 -27.69
CA PHE A 210 0.85 -4.47 -26.96
C PHE A 210 -0.61 -4.40 -26.52
N THR A 211 -1.56 -4.87 -27.33
CA THR A 211 -2.99 -4.79 -27.00
C THR A 211 -3.33 -5.71 -25.83
N GLN A 212 -2.79 -6.92 -25.81
CA GLN A 212 -2.93 -7.88 -24.72
C GLN A 212 -2.29 -7.35 -23.43
N PHE A 213 -1.06 -6.85 -23.53
CA PHE A 213 -0.33 -6.28 -22.39
C PHE A 213 -1.06 -5.07 -21.80
N CYS A 214 -1.46 -4.13 -22.66
CA CYS A 214 -2.15 -2.89 -22.26
C CYS A 214 -3.47 -3.21 -21.54
N GLY A 215 -4.29 -4.11 -22.11
CA GLY A 215 -5.54 -4.55 -21.47
C GLY A 215 -5.31 -5.26 -20.13
N ALA A 216 -4.28 -6.11 -20.04
CA ALA A 216 -3.92 -6.77 -18.79
C ALA A 216 -3.48 -5.78 -17.71
N LEU A 217 -2.69 -4.77 -18.09
CA LEU A 217 -2.24 -3.71 -17.19
C LEU A 217 -3.41 -2.81 -16.76
N GLU A 218 -4.31 -2.46 -17.68
CA GLU A 218 -5.54 -1.68 -17.39
C GLU A 218 -6.43 -2.40 -16.38
N ASP A 219 -6.70 -3.70 -16.59
CA ASP A 219 -7.52 -4.54 -15.70
C ASP A 219 -7.00 -4.56 -14.25
N ILE A 220 -5.69 -4.34 -14.06
CA ILE A 220 -5.05 -4.33 -12.74
C ILE A 220 -5.03 -2.91 -12.16
N LEU A 221 -4.61 -1.91 -12.95
CA LEU A 221 -4.45 -0.54 -12.46
C LEU A 221 -5.77 0.21 -12.31
N GLN A 222 -6.72 0.05 -13.24
CA GLN A 222 -7.94 0.87 -13.29
C GLN A 222 -8.83 0.70 -12.04
N PRO A 223 -9.07 -0.52 -11.52
CA PRO A 223 -9.85 -0.68 -10.29
C PRO A 223 -9.18 -0.01 -9.09
N VAL A 224 -7.86 -0.12 -8.97
CA VAL A 224 -7.07 0.47 -7.88
C VAL A 224 -7.10 2.00 -7.98
N TYR A 225 -6.90 2.54 -9.19
CA TYR A 225 -6.98 3.96 -9.49
C TYR A 225 -8.36 4.54 -9.16
N GLN A 226 -9.44 3.89 -9.62
CA GLN A 226 -10.80 4.37 -9.40
C GLN A 226 -11.17 4.33 -7.91
N SER A 227 -10.68 3.32 -7.18
CA SER A 227 -10.89 3.26 -5.73
C SER A 227 -10.13 4.37 -5.00
N ALA A 228 -8.88 4.67 -5.39
CA ALA A 228 -8.12 5.80 -4.85
C ALA A 228 -8.86 7.13 -5.09
N ARG A 229 -9.36 7.34 -6.30
CA ARG A 229 -10.15 8.52 -6.67
C ARG A 229 -11.43 8.63 -5.81
N ASN A 230 -12.14 7.52 -5.60
CA ASN A 230 -13.34 7.49 -4.75
C ASN A 230 -13.01 7.80 -3.27
N CYS A 231 -11.78 7.55 -2.82
CA CYS A 231 -11.28 7.93 -1.49
C CYS A 231 -10.81 9.39 -1.39
N GLY A 232 -11.00 10.21 -2.44
CA GLY A 232 -10.73 11.65 -2.41
C GLY A 232 -9.34 12.07 -2.88
N PHE A 233 -8.58 11.17 -3.52
CA PHE A 233 -7.31 11.55 -4.16
C PHE A 233 -7.58 12.44 -5.38
N GLU A 234 -6.92 13.60 -5.42
CA GLU A 234 -7.14 14.62 -6.45
C GLU A 234 -6.52 14.26 -7.79
N ASN A 235 -7.13 14.73 -8.88
CA ASN A 235 -6.59 14.58 -10.24
C ASN A 235 -5.44 15.57 -10.48
N TRP A 236 -4.43 15.14 -11.22
CA TRP A 236 -3.23 15.91 -11.51
C TRP A 236 -2.84 15.83 -12.98
N ILE A 237 -2.51 17.00 -13.52
CA ILE A 237 -1.97 17.18 -14.86
C ILE A 237 -0.68 17.98 -14.71
N TYR A 238 0.41 17.44 -15.26
CA TYR A 238 1.70 18.10 -15.23
C TYR A 238 1.65 19.44 -15.97
N LYS A 239 2.00 20.51 -15.25
CA LYS A 239 2.19 21.84 -15.84
C LYS A 239 3.69 22.04 -15.97
N LYS A 240 4.20 21.98 -17.20
CA LYS A 240 5.60 22.34 -17.47
C LYS A 240 5.80 23.77 -17.00
N VAL A 241 6.72 23.99 -16.07
CA VAL A 241 7.14 25.33 -15.68
C VAL A 241 7.66 25.98 -16.97
N LYS A 242 7.00 27.05 -17.42
CA LYS A 242 7.59 27.90 -18.45
C LYS A 242 8.84 28.51 -17.82
N ASP A 243 9.99 28.29 -18.43
CA ASP A 243 11.12 29.17 -18.17
C ASP A 243 10.69 30.56 -18.64
N ASP A 244 10.34 31.44 -17.69
CA ASP A 244 10.19 32.87 -17.93
C ASP A 244 11.58 33.45 -18.21
N ASN A 245 12.10 33.15 -19.40
CA ASN A 245 13.27 33.79 -20.00
C ASN A 245 12.90 34.26 -21.41
N GLU A 246 11.79 34.98 -21.53
CA GLU A 246 11.58 35.93 -22.62
C GLU A 246 11.77 37.34 -22.07
N SER A 247 13.03 37.78 -22.15
CA SER A 247 13.39 39.11 -22.63
C SER A 247 12.56 40.28 -22.10
N ASN A 248 12.92 40.76 -20.91
CA ASN A 248 12.97 42.21 -20.69
C ASN A 248 14.07 42.77 -21.62
N ASN A 249 13.73 42.97 -22.89
CA ASN A 249 14.51 43.78 -23.79
C ASN A 249 13.60 44.51 -24.78
N ILE A 250 13.51 45.83 -24.54
CA ILE A 250 13.37 46.92 -25.53
C ILE A 250 11.94 47.24 -25.99
N LEU A 251 11.41 48.39 -25.54
CA LEU A 251 11.36 49.61 -26.38
C LEU A 251 10.95 50.87 -25.57
N LEU A 252 11.85 51.87 -25.67
CA LEU A 252 11.76 53.31 -25.38
C LEU A 252 11.81 53.78 -23.92
#